data_AF-A0A7G1Q7N6-F1
#
_entry.id   AF-A0A7G1Q7N6-F1
#
_cell.length_a   1.000
_cell.length_b   1.000
_cell.length_c   1.000
_cell.angle_alpha   90.00
_cell.angle_beta   90.00
_cell.angle_gamma   90.00
#
_symmetry.space_group_name_H-M   'P 1'
#
loop_
_entity.id
_entity.type
_entity.pdbx_description
1 polymer ?
#
loop_
_entity_poly.entity_id
_entity_poly.type
_entity_poly.pdbx_seq_one_letter_code
_entity_poly.pdbx_strand_id
1 'polypeptide(L)'
;MVELTDGTSINLSSWVACCSPNFAPEIVNISTLDDTMFDVGVRYFNLVPDIYRDKTGWNTDFIANYQRDILPIIQRISRYQWVSNVQSMSSFCSYIFDFSDPSPENAVNRQQYFSYFRKPTIYTSNGIKGESNTLFSEDHVPIMPLNSGSNSVNNVNVEKFLTLNETQYFLLSQWAAGKFINNPHYKPYPHCLDTKAAMGNCVGLPLSPGIEVTWSVLNPAIYASPYHIAQFGSEEDYQMSGLSPSRDETEDRKKEKDRGCEPGDLTKRMAIPWQADFFNCTVQYVNFTDPSRNKDEGMPVPPTYYAYWWPPQAPWDVLTGDLTAEEQKLAGTPAGIQVNYLRGINSYIQMVREWSSLGFVRNQNSTPTSDQFPYFTETERLHDKFEFYEMPISCASHNPDDAETTIPIWYLKPEQKVSQKYTESLRIRVEEEMFKEITIAESQRQGTPRSGRKARF
;
A
#
# COMPACT_ATOMS: atom_id res chain seq x y z
N MET A 1 -18.72 21.58 -14.44
CA MET A 1 -19.79 21.82 -15.44
C MET A 1 -19.15 21.92 -16.82
N VAL A 2 -19.66 21.17 -17.79
CA VAL A 2 -19.29 21.27 -19.20
C VAL A 2 -20.52 21.74 -19.97
N GLU A 3 -20.42 22.88 -20.64
CA GLU A 3 -21.48 23.40 -21.50
C GLU A 3 -21.21 22.99 -22.95
N LEU A 4 -22.17 22.30 -23.57
CA LEU A 4 -22.09 21.85 -24.95
C LEU A 4 -22.54 22.96 -25.90
N THR A 5 -22.14 22.87 -27.17
CA THR A 5 -22.46 23.88 -28.19
C THR A 5 -23.95 24.03 -28.49
N ASP A 6 -24.77 23.07 -28.07
CA ASP A 6 -26.23 23.12 -28.18
C ASP A 6 -26.92 23.75 -26.95
N GLY A 7 -26.14 24.24 -25.98
CA GLY A 7 -26.62 24.81 -24.72
C GLY A 7 -26.92 23.78 -23.64
N THR A 8 -26.67 22.49 -23.87
CA THR A 8 -26.82 21.44 -22.85
C THR A 8 -25.67 21.50 -21.85
N SER A 9 -25.98 21.52 -20.55
CA SER A 9 -24.97 21.47 -19.48
C SER A 9 -24.89 20.09 -18.86
N ILE A 10 -23.66 19.57 -18.73
CA ILE A 10 -23.35 18.31 -18.04
C ILE A 10 -22.54 18.62 -16.78
N ASN A 11 -23.02 18.11 -15.65
CA ASN A 11 -22.28 18.16 -14.38
C ASN A 11 -21.57 16.83 -14.14
N LEU A 12 -20.28 16.92 -13.85
CA LEU A 12 -19.41 15.81 -13.49
C LEU A 12 -18.85 16.09 -12.11
N SER A 13 -18.73 15.05 -11.29
CA SER A 13 -18.12 15.11 -9.97
C SER A 13 -17.02 14.06 -9.88
N SER A 14 -16.03 14.34 -9.04
CA SER A 14 -14.94 13.44 -8.67
C SER A 14 -14.50 13.80 -7.25
N TRP A 15 -13.58 13.02 -6.70
CA TRP A 15 -13.00 13.26 -5.39
C TRP A 15 -11.48 13.42 -5.48
N VAL A 16 -10.91 14.19 -4.55
CA VAL A 16 -9.47 14.39 -4.42
C VAL A 16 -9.05 14.20 -2.97
N ALA A 17 -7.93 13.53 -2.75
CA ALA A 17 -7.28 13.41 -1.46
C ALA A 17 -5.78 13.71 -1.64
N CYS A 18 -5.23 14.57 -0.79
CA CYS A 18 -3.80 14.85 -0.75
C CYS A 18 -3.16 13.95 0.30
N CYS A 19 -2.14 13.20 -0.11
CA CYS A 19 -1.52 12.17 0.71
C CYS A 19 -0.01 12.40 0.83
N SER A 20 0.66 11.65 1.71
CA SER A 20 2.12 11.65 1.81
C SER A 20 2.77 11.14 0.51
N PRO A 21 4.06 11.41 0.27
CA PRO A 21 4.78 10.85 -0.88
C PRO A 21 4.74 9.32 -0.90
N ASN A 22 4.70 8.75 -2.11
CA ASN A 22 4.98 7.33 -2.30
C ASN A 22 6.49 7.14 -2.51
N PHE A 23 7.17 6.60 -1.50
CA PHE A 23 8.62 6.43 -1.50
C PHE A 23 9.10 5.21 -2.29
N ALA A 24 8.22 4.30 -2.73
CA ALA A 24 8.58 3.17 -3.60
C ALA A 24 7.52 2.96 -4.70
N PRO A 25 7.36 3.92 -5.64
CA PRO A 25 6.18 4.01 -6.52
C PRO A 25 5.99 2.83 -7.49
N GLU A 26 7.02 2.04 -7.74
CA GLU A 26 6.96 0.87 -8.62
C GLU A 26 6.63 -0.44 -7.86
N ILE A 27 6.61 -0.40 -6.53
CA ILE A 27 6.28 -1.53 -5.67
C ILE A 27 4.82 -1.40 -5.28
N VAL A 28 4.00 -2.37 -5.69
CA VAL A 28 2.55 -2.31 -5.53
C VAL A 28 2.12 -3.12 -4.30
N ASN A 29 1.23 -2.55 -3.48
CA ASN A 29 0.60 -3.24 -2.34
C ASN A 29 -0.14 -4.50 -2.81
N ILE A 30 -0.09 -5.58 -2.02
CA ILE A 30 -0.79 -6.85 -2.34
C ILE A 30 -2.29 -6.62 -2.55
N SER A 31 -2.90 -5.84 -1.66
CA SER A 31 -4.25 -5.30 -1.80
C SER A 31 -4.17 -3.77 -1.84
N THR A 32 -4.47 -3.19 -2.99
CA THR A 32 -4.46 -1.75 -3.24
C THR A 32 -5.82 -1.13 -2.96
N LEU A 33 -5.91 0.21 -2.94
CA LEU A 33 -7.20 0.88 -2.82
C LEU A 33 -8.12 0.58 -4.03
N ASP A 34 -7.56 0.36 -5.23
CA ASP A 34 -8.30 -0.16 -6.39
C ASP A 34 -8.94 -1.53 -6.08
N ASP A 35 -8.19 -2.47 -5.51
CA ASP A 35 -8.73 -3.78 -5.13
C ASP A 35 -9.86 -3.65 -4.09
N THR A 36 -9.71 -2.72 -3.14
CA THR A 36 -10.73 -2.42 -2.12
C THR A 36 -12.01 -1.84 -2.75
N MET A 37 -11.88 -0.84 -3.63
CA MET A 37 -13.02 -0.24 -4.33
C MET A 37 -13.68 -1.23 -5.31
N PHE A 38 -12.89 -2.09 -5.95
CA PHE A 38 -13.38 -3.18 -6.78
C PHE A 38 -14.23 -4.16 -5.96
N ASP A 39 -13.73 -4.58 -4.79
CA ASP A 39 -14.41 -5.50 -3.89
C ASP A 39 -15.75 -4.91 -3.40
N VAL A 40 -15.77 -3.64 -2.99
CA VAL A 40 -17.01 -2.92 -2.64
C VAL A 40 -17.96 -2.88 -3.84
N GLY A 41 -17.46 -2.56 -5.03
CA GLY A 41 -18.25 -2.53 -6.26
C GLY A 41 -18.89 -3.88 -6.61
N VAL A 42 -18.13 -4.97 -6.47
CA VAL A 42 -18.60 -6.34 -6.72
C VAL A 42 -19.67 -6.74 -5.70
N ARG A 43 -19.42 -6.53 -4.40
CA ARG A 43 -20.29 -7.03 -3.32
C ARG A 43 -21.53 -6.20 -3.07
N TYR A 44 -21.51 -4.89 -3.34
CA TYR A 44 -22.60 -3.99 -2.95
C TYR A 44 -23.24 -3.21 -4.09
N PHE A 45 -22.63 -3.22 -5.28
CA PHE A 45 -23.08 -2.41 -6.41
C PHE A 45 -23.22 -3.23 -7.71
N ASN A 46 -23.20 -4.56 -7.62
CA ASN A 46 -23.41 -5.46 -8.76
C ASN A 46 -22.47 -5.12 -9.95
N LEU A 47 -21.24 -4.68 -9.67
CA LEU A 47 -20.26 -4.27 -10.68
C LEU A 47 -19.92 -5.42 -11.65
N VAL A 48 -19.82 -6.64 -11.12
CA VAL A 48 -19.59 -7.86 -11.91
C VAL A 48 -20.58 -8.93 -11.46
N PRO A 49 -21.80 -8.95 -12.02
CA PRO A 49 -22.87 -9.87 -11.60
C PRO A 49 -22.53 -11.35 -11.81
N ASP A 50 -21.53 -11.65 -12.63
CA ASP A 50 -21.07 -13.01 -12.88
C ASP A 50 -20.14 -13.53 -11.77
N ILE A 51 -19.57 -12.64 -10.95
CA ILE A 51 -18.75 -12.96 -9.77
C ILE A 51 -19.63 -13.06 -8.52
N TYR A 52 -20.49 -12.07 -8.30
CA TYR A 52 -21.30 -11.97 -7.09
C TYR A 52 -22.67 -11.35 -7.41
N ARG A 53 -23.73 -11.85 -6.76
CA ARG A 53 -25.05 -11.20 -6.77
C ARG A 53 -25.64 -11.22 -5.37
N ASP A 54 -26.20 -10.11 -4.92
CA ASP A 54 -26.71 -9.92 -3.56
C ASP A 54 -27.61 -11.06 -3.04
N LYS A 55 -28.43 -11.66 -3.90
CA LYS A 55 -29.37 -12.72 -3.51
C LYS A 55 -28.76 -14.12 -3.48
N THR A 56 -27.68 -14.36 -4.21
CA THR A 56 -27.10 -15.69 -4.40
C THR A 56 -25.66 -15.82 -3.91
N GLY A 57 -25.03 -14.70 -3.53
CA GLY A 57 -23.64 -14.64 -3.09
C GLY A 57 -22.64 -14.86 -4.23
N TRP A 58 -21.47 -15.38 -3.87
CA TRP A 58 -20.39 -15.74 -4.77
C TRP A 58 -20.80 -16.81 -5.78
N ASN A 59 -20.59 -16.55 -7.07
CA ASN A 59 -20.88 -17.51 -8.12
C ASN A 59 -19.71 -18.50 -8.28
N THR A 60 -19.79 -19.65 -7.61
CA THR A 60 -18.72 -20.67 -7.68
C THR A 60 -18.49 -21.25 -9.08
N ASP A 61 -19.32 -20.98 -10.08
CA ASP A 61 -19.09 -21.37 -11.48
C ASP A 61 -18.39 -20.30 -12.31
N PHE A 62 -18.04 -19.16 -11.72
CA PHE A 62 -17.27 -18.11 -12.38
C PHE A 62 -15.90 -18.64 -12.84
N ILE A 63 -15.51 -18.36 -14.07
CA ILE A 63 -14.19 -18.72 -14.59
C ILE A 63 -13.26 -17.51 -14.47
N ALA A 64 -12.32 -17.60 -13.53
CA ALA A 64 -11.30 -16.58 -13.34
C ALA A 64 -10.31 -16.54 -14.52
N ASN A 65 -9.53 -15.47 -14.62
CA ASN A 65 -8.44 -15.37 -15.56
C ASN A 65 -7.11 -15.22 -14.82
N TYR A 66 -6.16 -16.15 -15.05
CA TYR A 66 -4.86 -16.15 -14.38
C TYR A 66 -4.12 -14.82 -14.52
N GLN A 67 -4.07 -14.26 -15.74
CA GLN A 67 -3.33 -13.05 -16.07
C GLN A 67 -3.91 -11.80 -15.40
N ARG A 68 -5.24 -11.75 -15.26
CA ARG A 68 -5.96 -10.61 -14.67
C ARG A 68 -6.10 -10.71 -13.15
N ASP A 69 -6.43 -11.90 -12.65
CA ASP A 69 -6.97 -12.08 -11.30
C ASP A 69 -5.96 -12.70 -10.32
N ILE A 70 -4.95 -13.42 -10.80
CA ILE A 70 -4.04 -14.23 -9.96
C ILE A 70 -2.60 -13.74 -10.06
N LEU A 71 -2.09 -13.58 -11.29
CA LEU A 71 -0.73 -13.14 -11.56
C LEU A 71 -0.38 -11.81 -10.87
N PRO A 72 -1.27 -10.79 -10.80
CA PRO A 72 -0.95 -9.56 -10.08
C PRO A 72 -0.67 -9.77 -8.58
N ILE A 73 -1.41 -10.67 -7.92
CA ILE A 73 -1.19 -10.99 -6.49
C ILE A 73 0.22 -11.59 -6.32
N ILE A 74 0.58 -12.54 -7.18
CA ILE A 74 1.90 -13.20 -7.19
C ILE A 74 3.02 -12.19 -7.43
N GLN A 75 2.85 -11.31 -8.42
CA GLN A 75 3.82 -10.26 -8.76
C GLN A 75 3.99 -9.28 -7.60
N ARG A 76 2.92 -8.83 -6.95
CA ARG A 76 3.00 -7.92 -5.78
C ARG A 76 3.76 -8.57 -4.63
N ILE A 77 3.46 -9.83 -4.30
CA ILE A 77 4.21 -10.61 -3.30
C ILE A 77 5.70 -10.66 -3.65
N SER A 78 6.05 -10.88 -4.92
CA SER A 78 7.45 -10.97 -5.36
C SER A 78 8.26 -9.69 -5.16
N ARG A 79 7.61 -8.52 -5.04
CA ARG A 79 8.30 -7.21 -4.96
C ARG A 79 8.54 -6.74 -3.54
N TYR A 80 7.85 -7.29 -2.53
CA TYR A 80 8.06 -6.88 -1.14
C TYR A 80 9.49 -7.10 -0.65
N GLN A 81 10.24 -8.06 -1.21
CA GLN A 81 11.64 -8.30 -0.85
C GLN A 81 12.57 -7.08 -0.99
N TRP A 82 12.20 -6.09 -1.81
CA TRP A 82 13.00 -4.88 -2.04
C TRP A 82 12.82 -3.81 -0.94
N VAL A 83 11.83 -4.00 -0.06
CA VAL A 83 11.44 -3.04 0.98
C VAL A 83 11.18 -3.71 2.34
N SER A 84 11.22 -5.04 2.41
CA SER A 84 11.03 -5.84 3.62
C SER A 84 11.64 -7.24 3.52
N ASN A 85 11.94 -7.83 4.67
CA ASN A 85 12.42 -9.21 4.81
C ASN A 85 11.25 -10.19 5.02
N VAL A 86 10.64 -10.60 3.91
CA VAL A 86 9.47 -11.49 3.86
C VAL A 86 9.76 -12.80 3.13
N GLN A 87 10.93 -13.38 3.37
CA GLN A 87 11.44 -14.56 2.66
C GLN A 87 10.50 -15.78 2.75
N SER A 88 9.69 -15.90 3.80
CA SER A 88 8.68 -16.96 3.92
C SER A 88 7.61 -16.90 2.82
N MET A 89 7.45 -15.75 2.15
CA MET A 89 6.54 -15.59 1.03
C MET A 89 7.14 -16.04 -0.31
N SER A 90 8.43 -16.38 -0.37
CA SER A 90 9.14 -16.70 -1.62
C SER A 90 8.54 -17.87 -2.40
N SER A 91 8.10 -18.93 -1.72
CA SER A 91 7.44 -20.09 -2.35
C SER A 91 6.17 -19.70 -3.13
N PHE A 92 5.53 -18.58 -2.76
CA PHE A 92 4.31 -18.09 -3.39
C PHE A 92 4.57 -17.25 -4.65
N CYS A 93 5.83 -16.98 -4.99
CA CYS A 93 6.22 -16.26 -6.20
C CYS A 93 7.36 -16.93 -7.00
N SER A 94 7.88 -18.07 -6.54
CA SER A 94 9.02 -18.76 -7.16
C SER A 94 8.66 -19.80 -8.23
N TYR A 95 7.37 -19.93 -8.58
CA TYR A 95 6.90 -20.87 -9.60
C TYR A 95 7.35 -22.33 -9.34
N ILE A 96 7.24 -22.76 -8.07
CA ILE A 96 7.62 -24.10 -7.58
C ILE A 96 6.81 -25.24 -8.24
N PHE A 97 5.71 -24.89 -8.90
CA PHE A 97 4.97 -25.66 -9.88
C PHE A 97 4.39 -24.67 -10.91
N ASP A 98 3.80 -25.16 -12.01
CA ASP A 98 3.17 -24.26 -12.99
C ASP A 98 1.91 -23.61 -12.42
N PHE A 99 2.02 -22.35 -11.96
CA PHE A 99 0.89 -21.60 -11.42
C PHE A 99 -0.20 -21.31 -12.47
N SER A 100 0.12 -21.43 -13.75
CA SER A 100 -0.77 -21.12 -14.86
C SER A 100 -1.48 -22.33 -15.45
N ASP A 101 -1.12 -23.54 -15.03
CA ASP A 101 -1.71 -24.80 -15.49
C ASP A 101 -3.02 -25.12 -14.72
N PRO A 102 -4.20 -25.12 -15.38
CA PRO A 102 -5.48 -25.45 -14.77
C PRO A 102 -5.76 -26.95 -14.70
N SER A 103 -4.88 -27.81 -15.22
CA SER A 103 -5.09 -29.25 -15.33
C SER A 103 -5.46 -29.91 -13.99
N PRO A 104 -6.25 -31.00 -14.01
CA PRO A 104 -6.51 -31.81 -12.82
C PRO A 104 -5.24 -32.36 -12.17
N GLU A 105 -4.21 -32.66 -12.97
CA GLU A 105 -2.91 -33.18 -12.50
C GLU A 105 -2.21 -32.19 -11.57
N ASN A 106 -2.38 -30.89 -11.81
CA ASN A 106 -1.80 -29.82 -10.99
C ASN A 106 -2.74 -29.33 -9.87
N ALA A 107 -3.94 -29.90 -9.72
CA ALA A 107 -4.94 -29.42 -8.76
C ALA A 107 -4.48 -29.50 -7.31
N VAL A 108 -3.77 -30.56 -6.91
CA VAL A 108 -3.26 -30.73 -5.54
C VAL A 108 -2.29 -29.60 -5.17
N ASN A 109 -1.40 -29.21 -6.08
CA ASN A 109 -0.46 -28.11 -5.85
C ASN A 109 -1.17 -26.78 -5.65
N ARG A 110 -2.17 -26.47 -6.49
CA ARG A 110 -2.94 -25.22 -6.38
C ARG A 110 -3.78 -25.18 -5.10
N GLN A 111 -4.38 -26.31 -4.71
CA GLN A 111 -5.13 -26.43 -3.46
C GLN A 111 -4.22 -26.23 -2.24
N GLN A 112 -3.03 -26.83 -2.23
CA GLN A 112 -2.04 -26.64 -1.17
C GLN A 112 -1.54 -25.19 -1.11
N TYR A 113 -1.27 -24.56 -2.25
CA TYR A 113 -0.91 -23.15 -2.31
C TYR A 113 -2.00 -22.29 -1.66
N PHE A 114 -3.27 -22.53 -2.04
CA PHE A 114 -4.41 -21.76 -1.55
C PHE A 114 -4.72 -22.01 -0.07
N SER A 115 -4.48 -23.22 0.45
CA SER A 115 -4.71 -23.53 1.89
C SER A 115 -3.81 -22.71 2.82
N TYR A 116 -2.71 -22.15 2.30
CA TYR A 116 -1.88 -21.21 3.03
C TYR A 116 -2.36 -19.76 2.95
N PHE A 117 -3.54 -19.43 2.41
CA PHE A 117 -4.12 -18.08 2.47
C PHE A 117 -5.21 -18.00 3.54
N ARG A 118 -5.12 -17.01 4.43
CA ARG A 118 -6.12 -16.80 5.48
C ARG A 118 -7.48 -16.51 4.86
N LYS A 119 -8.54 -17.13 5.40
CA LYS A 119 -9.91 -16.69 5.07
C LYS A 119 -10.08 -15.21 5.42
N PRO A 120 -10.71 -14.43 4.54
CA PRO A 120 -10.83 -12.98 4.65
C PRO A 120 -11.54 -12.56 5.94
N THR A 121 -11.14 -11.40 6.46
CA THR A 121 -11.84 -10.73 7.56
C THR A 121 -13.23 -10.30 7.11
N ILE A 122 -14.28 -10.77 7.79
CA ILE A 122 -15.67 -10.39 7.51
C ILE A 122 -16.25 -9.68 8.75
N TYR A 123 -16.64 -8.43 8.56
CA TYR A 123 -17.28 -7.61 9.59
C TYR A 123 -18.78 -7.92 9.68
N THR A 124 -19.26 -8.29 10.86
CA THR A 124 -20.68 -8.59 11.12
C THR A 124 -21.17 -7.83 12.35
N SER A 125 -22.49 -7.75 12.53
CA SER A 125 -23.09 -7.18 13.75
C SER A 125 -22.64 -7.90 15.04
N ASN A 126 -22.16 -9.14 14.93
CA ASN A 126 -21.75 -9.98 16.05
C ASN A 126 -20.22 -10.04 16.21
N GLY A 127 -19.49 -9.12 15.55
CA GLY A 127 -18.03 -9.05 15.59
C GLY A 127 -17.37 -9.50 14.29
N ILE A 128 -16.10 -9.85 14.39
CA ILE A 128 -15.22 -10.17 13.26
C ILE A 128 -15.18 -11.70 13.05
N LYS A 129 -15.38 -12.14 11.82
CA LYS A 129 -15.15 -13.52 11.36
C LYS A 129 -13.94 -13.58 10.43
N GLY A 130 -13.41 -14.79 10.20
CA GLY A 130 -12.26 -15.03 9.34
C GLY A 130 -11.13 -15.72 10.09
N GLU A 131 -9.92 -15.67 9.54
CA GLU A 131 -8.73 -16.35 10.11
C GLU A 131 -7.58 -15.38 10.39
N SER A 132 -7.86 -14.08 10.50
CA SER A 132 -6.87 -13.01 10.72
C SER A 132 -6.06 -13.13 12.01
N ASN A 133 -6.45 -13.99 12.95
CA ASN A 133 -5.72 -14.22 14.21
C ASN A 133 -4.75 -15.42 14.17
N THR A 134 -4.73 -16.17 13.07
CA THR A 134 -3.90 -17.36 12.91
C THR A 134 -2.61 -17.03 12.18
N LEU A 135 -1.46 -17.23 12.81
CA LEU A 135 -0.16 -16.99 12.18
C LEU A 135 0.29 -18.16 11.31
N PHE A 136 0.35 -19.37 11.88
CA PHE A 136 0.91 -20.55 11.26
C PHE A 136 -0.18 -21.51 10.79
N SER A 137 0.07 -22.13 9.64
CA SER A 137 -0.67 -23.33 9.18
C SER A 137 -0.32 -24.54 10.04
N GLU A 138 -1.03 -25.65 9.81
CA GLU A 138 -0.73 -26.95 10.44
C GLU A 138 0.69 -27.44 10.10
N ASP A 139 1.24 -27.05 8.94
CA ASP A 139 2.60 -27.37 8.49
C ASP A 139 3.67 -26.41 9.06
N HIS A 140 3.32 -25.54 10.02
CA HIS A 140 4.21 -24.53 10.61
C HIS A 140 4.73 -23.46 9.64
N VAL A 141 4.08 -23.30 8.48
CA VAL A 141 4.36 -22.20 7.54
C VAL A 141 3.53 -20.97 7.91
N PRO A 142 4.11 -19.76 8.00
CA PRO A 142 3.34 -18.54 8.16
C PRO A 142 2.31 -18.38 7.03
N ILE A 143 1.05 -18.20 7.40
CA ILE A 143 -0.06 -18.07 6.45
C ILE A 143 0.01 -16.71 5.73
N MET A 144 -0.48 -16.68 4.50
CA MET A 144 -0.41 -15.60 3.54
C MET A 144 -1.62 -14.65 3.58
N PRO A 145 -1.41 -13.38 3.20
CA PRO A 145 -0.10 -12.74 3.08
C PRO A 145 0.55 -12.53 4.47
N LEU A 146 1.86 -12.68 4.59
CA LEU A 146 2.54 -12.44 5.86
C LEU A 146 2.76 -10.94 6.07
N ASN A 147 1.82 -10.31 6.78
CA ASN A 147 1.86 -8.91 7.14
C ASN A 147 0.93 -8.66 8.35
N SER A 148 1.06 -7.53 9.03
CA SER A 148 0.13 -7.09 10.07
C SER A 148 -1.29 -6.95 9.50
N GLY A 149 -2.30 -7.26 10.30
CA GLY A 149 -3.71 -7.00 10.02
C GLY A 149 -4.15 -5.61 10.47
N SER A 150 -5.44 -5.29 10.30
CA SER A 150 -5.96 -3.94 10.60
C SER A 150 -6.07 -3.63 12.10
N ASN A 151 -5.78 -4.57 13.00
CA ASN A 151 -5.64 -4.31 14.43
C ASN A 151 -4.76 -5.35 15.15
N SER A 152 -3.45 -5.18 15.03
CA SER A 152 -2.42 -5.88 15.80
C SER A 152 -1.91 -5.05 17.01
N VAL A 153 -2.61 -3.95 17.34
CA VAL A 153 -2.12 -2.92 18.27
C VAL A 153 -2.83 -2.94 19.61
N ASN A 154 -4.15 -3.17 19.63
CA ASN A 154 -4.97 -3.15 20.85
C ASN A 154 -5.83 -4.42 21.00
N ASN A 155 -6.49 -4.60 22.14
CA ASN A 155 -7.24 -5.83 22.49
C ASN A 155 -8.75 -5.75 22.17
N VAL A 156 -9.20 -4.79 21.36
CA VAL A 156 -10.63 -4.57 21.03
C VAL A 156 -10.82 -4.75 19.53
N ASN A 157 -11.71 -5.65 19.08
CA ASN A 157 -11.89 -5.95 17.65
C ASN A 157 -10.56 -6.36 16.99
N VAL A 158 -9.93 -7.40 17.54
CA VAL A 158 -8.58 -7.84 17.19
C VAL A 158 -8.52 -8.44 15.77
N GLU A 159 -7.58 -7.95 14.97
CA GLU A 159 -7.31 -8.41 13.60
C GLU A 159 -5.78 -8.39 13.37
N LYS A 160 -5.13 -9.50 13.72
CA LYS A 160 -3.67 -9.53 13.93
C LYS A 160 -2.85 -9.57 12.65
N PHE A 161 -3.27 -10.36 11.68
CA PHE A 161 -2.54 -10.66 10.47
C PHE A 161 -3.39 -10.39 9.24
N LEU A 162 -2.72 -9.98 8.16
CA LEU A 162 -3.37 -9.59 6.91
C LEU A 162 -4.12 -10.77 6.28
N THR A 163 -5.26 -10.44 5.70
CA THR A 163 -6.02 -11.31 4.80
C THR A 163 -6.14 -10.60 3.45
N LEU A 164 -6.30 -11.35 2.36
CA LEU A 164 -6.76 -10.74 1.09
C LEU A 164 -8.19 -10.22 1.29
N ASN A 165 -8.63 -9.26 0.47
CA ASN A 165 -10.05 -8.90 0.47
C ASN A 165 -10.92 -10.06 -0.07
N GLU A 166 -12.23 -9.99 0.16
CA GLU A 166 -13.13 -11.11 -0.16
C GLU A 166 -13.12 -11.48 -1.65
N THR A 167 -13.10 -10.48 -2.55
CA THR A 167 -13.05 -10.70 -4.00
C THR A 167 -11.73 -11.35 -4.46
N GLN A 168 -10.58 -10.87 -3.96
CA GLN A 168 -9.27 -11.47 -4.26
C GLN A 168 -9.20 -12.92 -3.77
N TYR A 169 -9.69 -13.19 -2.55
CA TYR A 169 -9.71 -14.53 -1.99
C TYR A 169 -10.64 -15.47 -2.78
N PHE A 170 -11.83 -14.99 -3.17
CA PHE A 170 -12.75 -15.74 -4.02
C PHE A 170 -12.10 -16.11 -5.36
N LEU A 171 -11.49 -15.15 -6.05
CA LEU A 171 -10.82 -15.39 -7.33
C LEU A 171 -9.66 -16.40 -7.19
N LEU A 172 -8.87 -16.29 -6.11
CA LEU A 172 -7.83 -17.26 -5.79
C LEU A 172 -8.40 -18.67 -5.51
N SER A 173 -9.57 -18.76 -4.87
CA SER A 173 -10.25 -20.04 -4.66
C SER A 173 -10.73 -20.69 -5.98
N GLN A 174 -11.19 -19.88 -6.95
CA GLN A 174 -11.55 -20.37 -8.28
C GLN A 174 -10.32 -20.91 -9.03
N TRP A 175 -9.18 -20.21 -8.94
CA TRP A 175 -7.90 -20.69 -9.45
C TRP A 175 -7.48 -22.02 -8.82
N ALA A 176 -7.59 -22.14 -7.49
CA ALA A 176 -7.28 -23.37 -6.78
C ALA A 176 -8.16 -24.54 -7.25
N ALA A 177 -9.45 -24.26 -7.50
CA ALA A 177 -10.40 -25.23 -8.04
C ALA A 177 -10.19 -25.60 -9.52
N GLY A 178 -9.23 -24.99 -10.22
CA GLY A 178 -9.04 -25.16 -11.67
C GLY A 178 -10.10 -24.45 -12.53
N LYS A 179 -10.95 -23.60 -11.92
CA LYS A 179 -11.96 -22.78 -12.61
C LYS A 179 -11.35 -21.48 -13.12
N PHE A 180 -10.32 -21.60 -13.95
CA PHE A 180 -9.67 -20.44 -14.55
C PHE A 180 -9.13 -20.73 -15.95
N ILE A 181 -8.92 -19.66 -16.71
CA ILE A 181 -8.21 -19.68 -17.99
C ILE A 181 -6.93 -18.84 -17.90
N ASN A 182 -5.90 -19.25 -18.63
CA ASN A 182 -4.70 -18.45 -18.82
C ASN A 182 -4.73 -17.77 -20.20
N ASN A 183 -5.39 -16.61 -20.29
CA ASN A 183 -5.48 -15.84 -21.54
C ASN A 183 -4.92 -14.42 -21.33
N PRO A 184 -3.80 -14.04 -21.98
CA PRO A 184 -3.22 -12.69 -21.89
C PRO A 184 -4.10 -11.62 -22.56
N HIS A 185 -5.01 -12.00 -23.45
CA HIS A 185 -5.99 -11.12 -24.08
C HIS A 185 -7.34 -11.18 -23.35
N TYR A 186 -7.30 -10.97 -22.03
CA TYR A 186 -8.49 -10.96 -21.19
C TYR A 186 -9.31 -9.68 -21.36
N LYS A 187 -10.61 -9.78 -21.11
CA LYS A 187 -11.49 -8.60 -21.04
C LYS A 187 -11.27 -7.90 -19.68
N PRO A 188 -10.99 -6.58 -19.67
CA PRO A 188 -10.93 -5.84 -18.42
C PRO A 188 -12.31 -5.79 -17.75
N TYR A 189 -12.32 -5.67 -16.42
CA TYR A 189 -13.55 -5.43 -15.69
C TYR A 189 -14.12 -4.03 -16.01
N PRO A 190 -15.43 -3.80 -15.80
CA PRO A 190 -16.09 -2.55 -16.19
C PRO A 190 -15.84 -1.40 -15.19
N HIS A 191 -14.59 -1.04 -14.93
CA HIS A 191 -14.22 0.13 -14.12
C HIS A 191 -13.34 1.11 -14.92
N CYS A 192 -13.27 2.36 -14.46
CA CYS A 192 -12.48 3.41 -15.10
C CYS A 192 -10.97 3.13 -14.96
N LEU A 193 -10.26 3.03 -16.08
CA LEU A 193 -8.82 2.76 -16.10
C LEU A 193 -8.01 3.86 -15.41
N ASP A 194 -8.41 5.13 -15.55
CA ASP A 194 -7.72 6.25 -14.93
C ASP A 194 -7.89 6.23 -13.41
N THR A 195 -9.09 5.88 -12.92
CA THR A 195 -9.33 5.71 -11.48
C THR A 195 -8.51 4.54 -10.93
N LYS A 196 -8.44 3.43 -11.67
CA LYS A 196 -7.57 2.31 -11.32
C LYS A 196 -6.09 2.72 -11.25
N ALA A 197 -5.62 3.51 -12.21
CA ALA A 197 -4.24 3.98 -12.21
C ALA A 197 -3.95 4.88 -11.01
N ALA A 198 -4.91 5.70 -10.57
CA ALA A 198 -4.75 6.51 -9.36
C ALA A 198 -4.79 5.67 -8.08
N MET A 199 -5.86 4.87 -7.90
CA MET A 199 -6.11 4.12 -6.65
C MET A 199 -5.23 2.88 -6.51
N GLY A 200 -4.72 2.33 -7.62
CA GLY A 200 -3.80 1.20 -7.61
C GLY A 200 -2.45 1.50 -6.94
N ASN A 201 -2.12 2.78 -6.74
CA ASN A 201 -0.90 3.23 -6.08
C ASN A 201 -1.08 3.54 -4.58
N CYS A 202 -2.30 3.36 -4.05
CA CYS A 202 -2.61 3.60 -2.64
C CYS A 202 -2.79 2.28 -1.89
N VAL A 203 -2.60 2.32 -0.58
CA VAL A 203 -2.81 1.18 0.31
C VAL A 203 -4.30 0.80 0.35
N GLY A 204 -4.60 -0.48 0.14
CA GLY A 204 -5.94 -1.04 0.33
C GLY A 204 -6.10 -1.76 1.66
N LEU A 205 -5.10 -2.55 2.06
CA LEU A 205 -5.03 -3.27 3.35
C LEU A 205 -3.57 -3.41 3.82
N PRO A 206 -3.31 -3.54 5.13
CA PRO A 206 -4.26 -3.33 6.24
C PRO A 206 -4.64 -1.85 6.42
N LEU A 207 -5.63 -1.53 7.26
CA LEU A 207 -6.06 -0.15 7.53
C LEU A 207 -6.06 0.14 9.04
N SER A 208 -4.90 0.54 9.60
CA SER A 208 -4.71 0.82 11.04
C SER A 208 -3.78 2.03 11.35
N PRO A 209 -4.09 3.25 10.87
CA PRO A 209 -5.23 3.61 10.03
C PRO A 209 -4.99 3.37 8.53
N GLY A 210 -3.74 3.20 8.08
CA GLY A 210 -3.38 3.19 6.65
C GLY A 210 -2.36 4.27 6.36
N ILE A 211 -2.24 4.70 5.09
CA ILE A 211 -1.34 5.78 4.67
C ILE A 211 -2.13 6.93 4.03
N GLU A 212 -2.82 6.67 2.92
CA GLU A 212 -3.59 7.70 2.21
C GLU A 212 -4.97 7.95 2.82
N VAL A 213 -5.67 6.85 3.11
CA VAL A 213 -7.05 6.80 3.62
C VAL A 213 -7.19 5.59 4.55
N THR A 214 -8.35 5.45 5.20
CA THR A 214 -8.61 4.36 6.15
C THR A 214 -9.89 3.60 5.85
N TRP A 215 -10.25 2.66 6.73
CA TRP A 215 -11.36 1.72 6.68
C TRP A 215 -12.73 2.29 6.28
N SER A 216 -12.96 3.61 6.29
CA SER A 216 -14.20 4.20 5.76
C SER A 216 -14.42 3.85 4.29
N VAL A 217 -13.36 3.64 3.50
CA VAL A 217 -13.45 3.18 2.10
C VAL A 217 -13.99 1.76 1.93
N LEU A 218 -14.05 0.96 3.01
CA LEU A 218 -14.70 -0.35 2.98
C LEU A 218 -16.23 -0.23 3.06
N ASN A 219 -16.76 0.93 3.47
CA ASN A 219 -18.17 1.11 3.72
C ASN A 219 -18.92 1.54 2.44
N PRO A 220 -19.87 0.74 1.91
CA PRO A 220 -20.61 1.11 0.71
C PRO A 220 -21.44 2.38 0.86
N ALA A 221 -21.68 2.88 2.09
CA ALA A 221 -22.42 4.12 2.34
C ALA A 221 -21.73 5.40 1.86
N ILE A 222 -20.41 5.38 1.64
CA ILE A 222 -19.69 6.53 1.12
C ILE A 222 -19.73 6.59 -0.42
N TYR A 223 -20.27 5.59 -1.10
CA TYR A 223 -20.25 5.46 -2.55
C TYR A 223 -21.63 5.71 -3.16
N ALA A 224 -21.68 6.49 -4.24
CA ALA A 224 -22.88 6.68 -5.06
C ALA A 224 -23.04 5.54 -6.08
N SER A 225 -21.92 4.99 -6.55
CA SER A 225 -21.83 3.87 -7.48
C SER A 225 -20.41 3.29 -7.40
N PRO A 226 -20.07 2.16 -8.06
CA PRO A 226 -18.70 1.64 -8.03
C PRO A 226 -17.69 2.74 -8.37
N TYR A 227 -16.64 2.85 -7.56
CA TYR A 227 -15.57 3.85 -7.71
C TYR A 227 -15.95 5.33 -7.56
N HIS A 228 -17.22 5.66 -7.32
CA HIS A 228 -17.66 7.05 -7.21
C HIS A 228 -18.08 7.38 -5.78
N ILE A 229 -17.33 8.26 -5.12
CA ILE A 229 -17.68 8.78 -3.79
C ILE A 229 -18.96 9.62 -3.91
N ALA A 230 -19.95 9.32 -3.06
CA ALA A 230 -21.15 10.12 -2.94
C ALA A 230 -20.82 11.44 -2.24
N GLN A 231 -21.34 12.56 -2.73
CA GLN A 231 -21.16 13.86 -2.12
C GLN A 231 -22.35 14.19 -1.21
N PHE A 232 -22.08 14.68 -0.01
CA PHE A 232 -23.08 15.17 0.94
C PHE A 232 -23.08 16.70 0.99
N GLY A 233 -24.18 17.35 0.63
CA GLY A 233 -24.28 18.81 0.55
C GLY A 233 -23.74 19.38 -0.76
N SER A 234 -24.01 20.66 -1.00
CA SER A 234 -23.51 21.43 -2.15
C SER A 234 -22.53 22.54 -1.74
N GLU A 235 -21.93 23.20 -2.75
CA GLU A 235 -21.10 24.38 -2.50
C GLU A 235 -21.88 25.48 -1.78
N GLU A 236 -23.14 25.69 -2.14
CA GLU A 236 -24.04 26.64 -1.45
C GLU A 236 -24.30 26.24 0.00
N ASP A 237 -24.51 24.95 0.28
CA ASP A 237 -24.71 24.45 1.65
C ASP A 237 -23.47 24.75 2.52
N TYR A 238 -22.27 24.50 1.99
CA TYR A 238 -21.01 24.76 2.71
C TYR A 238 -20.73 26.24 2.89
N GLN A 239 -21.09 27.09 1.92
CA GLN A 239 -20.96 28.55 2.05
C GLN A 239 -21.88 29.11 3.14
N MET A 240 -23.08 28.53 3.29
CA MET A 240 -24.05 28.99 4.30
C MET A 240 -23.75 28.46 5.71
N SER A 241 -23.34 27.19 5.81
CA SER A 241 -23.32 26.47 7.10
C SER A 241 -21.95 25.91 7.50
N GLY A 242 -20.96 25.96 6.60
CA GLY A 242 -19.66 25.32 6.81
C GLY A 242 -19.73 23.80 6.67
N LEU A 243 -18.67 23.13 7.14
CA LEU A 243 -18.61 21.66 7.25
C LEU A 243 -19.17 21.19 8.59
N SER A 244 -19.54 19.91 8.66
CA SER A 244 -20.13 19.25 9.82
C SER A 244 -19.07 18.50 10.65
N PRO A 245 -18.43 19.12 11.67
CA PRO A 245 -17.26 18.53 12.33
C PRO A 245 -17.52 17.21 13.07
N SER A 246 -18.77 16.97 13.50
CA SER A 246 -19.18 15.75 14.22
C SER A 246 -19.89 14.73 13.34
N ARG A 247 -20.00 14.96 12.03
CA ARG A 247 -20.66 14.03 11.12
C ARG A 247 -19.76 12.84 10.81
N ASP A 248 -20.32 11.65 10.95
CA ASP A 248 -19.71 10.41 10.45
C ASP A 248 -20.46 9.96 9.19
N GLU A 249 -19.73 9.94 8.07
CA GLU A 249 -20.20 9.53 6.75
C GLU A 249 -20.48 8.02 6.63
N THR A 250 -19.95 7.25 7.58
CA THR A 250 -20.07 5.78 7.62
C THR A 250 -21.26 5.30 8.45
N GLU A 251 -21.92 6.21 9.20
CA GLU A 251 -23.16 5.90 9.93
C GLU A 251 -24.25 5.40 8.98
N ASP A 252 -25.01 4.39 9.42
CA ASP A 252 -26.15 3.87 8.68
C ASP A 252 -27.30 4.90 8.65
N ARG A 253 -27.37 5.64 7.55
CA ARG A 253 -28.36 6.68 7.31
C ARG A 253 -29.44 6.19 6.36
N LYS A 254 -30.68 6.14 6.86
CA LYS A 254 -31.85 5.62 6.12
C LYS A 254 -32.19 6.40 4.86
N LYS A 255 -31.85 7.70 4.79
CA LYS A 255 -32.15 8.53 3.62
C LYS A 255 -30.88 8.67 2.81
N GLU A 256 -30.96 8.32 1.52
CA GLU A 256 -29.84 8.42 0.59
C GLU A 256 -29.22 9.82 0.54
N LYS A 257 -30.05 10.87 0.57
CA LYS A 257 -29.61 12.27 0.61
C LYS A 257 -28.77 12.64 1.85
N ASP A 258 -28.82 11.83 2.91
CA ASP A 258 -28.07 12.08 4.14
C ASP A 258 -26.72 11.31 4.14
N ARG A 259 -26.47 10.46 3.13
CA ARG A 259 -25.23 9.70 2.91
C ARG A 259 -24.20 10.52 2.12
N GLY A 260 -23.00 9.95 1.95
CA GLY A 260 -21.90 10.57 1.21
C GLY A 260 -20.92 11.33 2.09
N CYS A 261 -19.90 11.88 1.47
CA CYS A 261 -18.78 12.57 2.10
C CYS A 261 -18.90 14.08 1.95
N GLU A 262 -18.43 14.80 2.97
CA GLU A 262 -18.01 16.20 2.91
C GLU A 262 -16.50 16.31 2.64
N PRO A 263 -16.00 17.46 2.16
CA PRO A 263 -14.56 17.73 2.09
C PRO A 263 -13.82 17.41 3.41
N GLY A 264 -12.80 16.56 3.32
CA GLY A 264 -12.00 16.10 4.48
C GLY A 264 -12.41 14.73 5.05
N ASP A 265 -13.58 14.19 4.71
CA ASP A 265 -14.08 12.94 5.32
C ASP A 265 -13.19 11.72 5.06
N LEU A 266 -12.54 11.63 3.89
CA LEU A 266 -11.67 10.49 3.57
C LEU A 266 -10.36 10.46 4.36
N THR A 267 -9.87 11.62 4.82
CA THR A 267 -8.55 11.75 5.47
C THR A 267 -8.62 12.17 6.94
N LYS A 268 -9.80 12.55 7.46
CA LYS A 268 -9.97 13.03 8.85
C LYS A 268 -9.62 11.99 9.94
N ARG A 269 -9.51 10.72 9.57
CA ARG A 269 -9.19 9.60 10.49
C ARG A 269 -7.70 9.23 10.50
N MET A 270 -6.89 9.82 9.62
CA MET A 270 -5.44 9.62 9.60
C MET A 270 -4.79 10.38 10.75
N ALA A 271 -3.53 10.05 11.09
CA ALA A 271 -2.81 10.77 12.13
C ALA A 271 -2.58 12.24 11.76
N ILE A 272 -2.61 13.10 12.78
CA ILE A 272 -2.36 14.53 12.63
C ILE A 272 -1.18 14.90 13.53
N PRO A 273 0.00 15.21 12.95
CA PRO A 273 0.33 15.18 11.52
C PRO A 273 0.61 13.75 10.99
N TRP A 274 0.52 13.57 9.67
CA TRP A 274 0.65 12.26 9.00
C TRP A 274 2.02 11.58 9.21
N GLN A 275 3.06 12.36 9.52
CA GLN A 275 4.39 11.83 9.85
C GLN A 275 4.38 10.89 11.07
N ALA A 276 3.37 10.98 11.93
CA ALA A 276 3.17 10.04 13.03
C ALA A 276 2.79 8.65 12.53
N ASP A 277 1.88 8.57 11.54
CA ASP A 277 1.59 7.31 10.85
C ASP A 277 2.89 6.82 10.22
N PHE A 278 3.54 7.61 9.37
CA PHE A 278 4.73 7.18 8.63
C PHE A 278 5.88 6.68 9.53
N PHE A 279 6.12 7.30 10.70
CA PHE A 279 7.12 6.84 11.68
C PHE A 279 6.72 5.51 12.36
N ASN A 280 5.44 5.29 12.59
CA ASN A 280 4.91 4.07 13.21
C ASN A 280 4.65 2.94 12.19
N CYS A 281 4.51 3.28 10.90
CA CYS A 281 4.22 2.39 9.76
C CYS A 281 5.39 1.49 9.37
N THR A 282 6.00 0.82 10.34
CA THR A 282 7.25 0.08 10.16
C THR A 282 6.97 -1.40 10.35
N VAL A 283 7.04 -1.85 11.60
CA VAL A 283 6.88 -3.26 11.99
C VAL A 283 6.14 -3.35 13.32
N GLN A 284 5.52 -4.49 13.54
CA GLN A 284 4.79 -4.81 14.75
C GLN A 284 5.22 -6.18 15.25
N TYR A 285 5.52 -6.28 16.54
CA TYR A 285 5.60 -7.56 17.22
C TYR A 285 4.18 -8.00 17.57
N VAL A 286 3.69 -9.05 16.92
CA VAL A 286 2.30 -9.50 17.00
C VAL A 286 2.23 -10.81 17.77
N ASN A 287 1.47 -10.85 18.87
CA ASN A 287 1.20 -12.11 19.57
C ASN A 287 0.46 -13.08 18.64
N PHE A 288 0.82 -14.37 18.63
CA PHE A 288 0.15 -15.35 17.78
C PHE A 288 -0.47 -16.54 18.53
N THR A 289 -0.49 -16.51 19.87
CA THR A 289 -0.99 -17.62 20.70
C THR A 289 -2.32 -17.32 21.39
N ASP A 290 -2.63 -16.05 21.64
CA ASP A 290 -3.89 -15.63 22.25
C ASP A 290 -4.69 -14.79 21.24
N PRO A 291 -5.78 -15.28 20.65
CA PRO A 291 -6.51 -14.55 19.61
C PRO A 291 -7.14 -13.23 20.09
N SER A 292 -7.27 -13.02 21.41
CA SER A 292 -7.92 -11.84 22.00
C SER A 292 -6.94 -10.77 22.49
N ARG A 293 -5.64 -11.07 22.51
CA ARG A 293 -4.63 -10.19 23.12
C ARG A 293 -3.50 -9.84 22.17
N ASN A 294 -3.30 -8.55 21.95
CA ASN A 294 -2.13 -7.98 21.30
C ASN A 294 -1.11 -7.50 22.34
N LYS A 295 -1.56 -6.74 23.35
CA LYS A 295 -0.68 -6.08 24.32
C LYS A 295 -1.19 -6.17 25.75
N ASP A 296 -0.26 -6.13 26.70
CA ASP A 296 -0.48 -5.89 28.12
C ASP A 296 0.38 -4.72 28.57
N GLU A 297 -0.19 -3.78 29.33
CA GLU A 297 0.54 -2.60 29.84
C GLU A 297 1.32 -1.83 28.74
N GLY A 298 0.79 -1.82 27.51
CA GLY A 298 1.40 -1.17 26.35
C GLY A 298 2.46 -1.99 25.61
N MET A 299 2.80 -3.18 26.10
CA MET A 299 3.83 -4.06 25.52
C MET A 299 3.20 -5.27 24.80
N PRO A 300 3.73 -5.67 23.62
CA PRO A 300 3.30 -6.89 22.94
C PRO A 300 3.42 -8.13 23.81
N VAL A 301 2.36 -8.95 23.88
CA VAL A 301 2.32 -10.17 24.71
C VAL A 301 3.14 -11.29 24.04
N PRO A 302 4.24 -11.80 24.65
CA PRO A 302 4.98 -12.92 24.09
C PRO A 302 4.18 -14.24 24.12
N PRO A 303 4.48 -15.19 23.21
CA PRO A 303 5.41 -15.08 22.10
C PRO A 303 4.86 -14.20 20.98
N THR A 304 5.75 -13.47 20.30
CA THR A 304 5.41 -12.56 19.21
C THR A 304 6.10 -12.97 17.92
N TYR A 305 5.53 -12.53 16.79
CA TYR A 305 6.12 -12.61 15.47
C TYR A 305 6.37 -11.21 14.91
N TYR A 306 7.46 -11.04 14.17
CA TYR A 306 7.83 -9.79 13.51
C TYR A 306 7.04 -9.63 12.21
N ALA A 307 6.05 -8.74 12.19
CA ALA A 307 5.19 -8.51 11.03
C ALA A 307 5.33 -7.06 10.54
N TYR A 308 5.35 -6.87 9.23
CA TYR A 308 5.39 -5.53 8.62
C TYR A 308 4.01 -4.87 8.59
N TRP A 309 3.99 -3.55 8.40
CA TRP A 309 2.77 -2.77 8.17
C TRP A 309 2.48 -2.51 6.68
N TRP A 310 3.20 -1.58 6.05
CA TRP A 310 2.97 -1.20 4.65
C TRP A 310 4.29 -1.07 3.87
N PRO A 311 5.09 -2.13 3.69
CA PRO A 311 6.42 -2.03 3.08
C PRO A 311 6.50 -1.24 1.77
N PRO A 312 5.54 -1.34 0.82
CA PRO A 312 5.59 -0.55 -0.41
C PRO A 312 5.42 0.95 -0.22
N GLN A 313 4.64 1.35 0.79
CA GLN A 313 4.30 2.75 1.01
C GLN A 313 5.26 3.40 2.02
N ALA A 314 5.68 2.64 3.03
CA ALA A 314 6.65 2.98 4.05
C ALA A 314 7.73 1.87 4.13
N PRO A 315 8.76 1.94 3.28
CA PRO A 315 9.83 0.95 3.26
C PRO A 315 10.53 0.79 4.62
N TRP A 316 11.08 -0.40 4.88
CA TRP A 316 11.78 -0.68 6.13
C TRP A 316 13.18 -1.24 5.92
N ASP A 317 13.33 -2.24 5.07
CA ASP A 317 14.62 -2.85 4.73
C ASP A 317 14.91 -2.62 3.25
N VAL A 318 15.89 -1.77 2.92
CA VAL A 318 16.17 -1.32 1.53
C VAL A 318 17.64 -1.51 1.18
N LEU A 319 17.95 -1.62 -0.12
CA LEU A 319 19.32 -1.64 -0.61
C LEU A 319 19.86 -0.23 -0.84
N THR A 320 21.09 0.03 -0.43
CA THR A 320 21.82 1.27 -0.74
C THR A 320 22.16 1.36 -2.23
N GLY A 321 22.01 2.56 -2.81
CA GLY A 321 22.17 2.80 -4.26
C GLY A 321 23.38 3.67 -4.66
N ASP A 322 24.17 4.15 -3.71
CA ASP A 322 25.26 5.11 -3.96
C ASP A 322 26.45 4.47 -4.69
N LEU A 323 26.77 4.95 -5.90
CA LEU A 323 27.79 4.31 -6.77
C LEU A 323 29.12 5.06 -6.81
N THR A 324 29.16 6.33 -6.41
CA THR A 324 30.41 7.11 -6.38
C THR A 324 31.07 7.09 -5.01
N ALA A 325 32.40 7.27 -4.97
CA ALA A 325 33.14 7.34 -3.70
C ALA A 325 32.70 8.52 -2.81
N GLU A 326 32.28 9.63 -3.42
CA GLU A 326 31.79 10.81 -2.71
C GLU A 326 30.45 10.55 -2.04
N GLU A 327 29.50 9.96 -2.76
CA GLU A 327 28.19 9.57 -2.22
C GLU A 327 28.33 8.51 -1.13
N GLN A 328 29.13 7.45 -1.35
CA GLN A 328 29.35 6.40 -0.35
C GLN A 328 30.00 6.93 0.93
N LYS A 329 30.91 7.90 0.80
CA LYS A 329 31.51 8.58 1.95
C LYS A 329 30.48 9.37 2.75
N LEU A 330 29.49 9.99 2.10
CA LEU A 330 28.39 10.69 2.78
C LEU A 330 27.39 9.71 3.39
N ALA A 331 27.06 8.64 2.68
CA ALA A 331 26.11 7.61 3.12
C ALA A 331 26.63 6.78 4.30
N GLY A 332 27.95 6.58 4.37
CA GLY A 332 28.59 5.67 5.34
C GLY A 332 28.44 4.20 4.97
N THR A 333 28.09 3.89 3.72
CA THR A 333 27.81 2.53 3.25
C THR A 333 28.32 2.30 1.82
N PRO A 334 28.74 1.08 1.48
CA PRO A 334 28.89 0.69 0.07
C PRO A 334 27.51 0.54 -0.59
N ALA A 335 27.48 0.38 -1.92
CA ALA A 335 26.27 0.01 -2.67
C ALA A 335 25.83 -1.44 -2.37
N GLY A 336 24.53 -1.71 -2.47
CA GLY A 336 23.96 -3.07 -2.44
C GLY A 336 23.87 -3.72 -1.06
N ILE A 337 24.16 -3.00 0.03
CA ILE A 337 23.92 -3.50 1.38
C ILE A 337 22.48 -3.19 1.81
N GLN A 338 21.82 -4.15 2.44
CA GLN A 338 20.50 -3.93 3.02
C GLN A 338 20.64 -3.18 4.35
N VAL A 339 19.89 -2.10 4.50
CA VAL A 339 19.90 -1.23 5.68
C VAL A 339 18.48 -0.83 6.06
N ASN A 340 18.30 -0.34 7.29
CA ASN A 340 17.04 0.27 7.67
C ASN A 340 16.79 1.56 6.86
N TYR A 341 15.60 1.69 6.29
CA TYR A 341 15.20 2.84 5.49
C TYR A 341 15.17 4.15 6.30
N LEU A 342 14.68 4.09 7.54
CA LEU A 342 14.58 5.24 8.44
C LEU A 342 15.89 5.57 9.18
N ARG A 343 17.02 4.92 8.86
CA ARG A 343 18.31 5.14 9.53
C ARG A 343 18.65 6.64 9.60
N GLY A 344 18.89 7.16 10.80
CA GLY A 344 19.14 8.59 11.03
C GLY A 344 17.93 9.39 11.52
N ILE A 345 16.71 8.92 11.25
CA ILE A 345 15.47 9.45 11.83
C ILE A 345 15.13 8.63 13.08
N ASN A 346 15.70 9.06 14.21
CA ASN A 346 15.67 8.32 15.48
C ASN A 346 14.53 8.74 16.42
N SER A 347 13.67 9.66 16.01
CA SER A 347 12.50 10.06 16.79
C SER A 347 11.36 10.58 15.91
N TYR A 348 10.14 10.49 16.43
CA TYR A 348 8.96 11.05 15.79
C TYR A 348 9.11 12.53 15.39
N ILE A 349 9.68 13.37 16.26
CA ILE A 349 9.87 14.81 15.97
C ILE A 349 10.80 15.02 14.77
N GLN A 350 11.80 14.15 14.60
CA GLN A 350 12.70 14.21 13.46
C GLN A 350 11.98 13.81 12.17
N MET A 351 11.07 12.83 12.21
CA MET A 351 10.23 12.49 11.04
C MET A 351 9.36 13.68 10.61
N VAL A 352 8.76 14.39 11.58
CA VAL A 352 7.95 15.59 11.29
C VAL A 352 8.77 16.63 10.51
N ARG A 353 10.05 16.80 10.84
CA ARG A 353 10.92 17.84 10.26
C ARG A 353 11.63 17.41 8.98
N GLU A 354 12.10 16.17 8.92
CA GLU A 354 13.07 15.71 7.92
C GLU A 354 12.56 14.52 7.07
N TRP A 355 11.25 14.25 7.02
CA TRP A 355 10.69 13.21 6.13
C TRP A 355 11.15 13.35 4.67
N SER A 356 11.36 14.58 4.20
CA SER A 356 11.83 14.88 2.84
C SER A 356 13.31 14.59 2.60
N SER A 357 14.05 14.18 3.62
CA SER A 357 15.45 13.75 3.50
C SER A 357 15.61 12.26 3.15
N LEU A 358 14.53 11.48 3.25
CA LEU A 358 14.51 10.07 2.90
C LEU A 358 14.60 9.89 1.37
N GLY A 359 15.20 8.78 0.93
CA GLY A 359 15.32 8.48 -0.50
C GLY A 359 14.08 7.80 -1.09
N PHE A 360 14.04 7.69 -2.41
CA PHE A 360 13.04 6.88 -3.11
C PHE A 360 13.64 5.51 -3.47
N VAL A 361 12.86 4.44 -3.31
CA VAL A 361 13.24 3.09 -3.76
C VAL A 361 12.77 2.92 -5.20
N ARG A 362 13.73 2.82 -6.14
CA ARG A 362 13.45 2.77 -7.58
C ARG A 362 14.22 1.67 -8.29
N ASN A 363 13.67 1.17 -9.37
CA ASN A 363 14.32 0.18 -10.22
C ASN A 363 15.46 0.84 -11.01
N GLN A 364 16.69 0.41 -10.76
CA GLN A 364 17.87 0.89 -11.46
C GLN A 364 18.04 0.25 -12.84
N ASN A 365 17.40 -0.90 -13.08
CA ASN A 365 17.38 -1.50 -14.40
C ASN A 365 16.36 -0.77 -15.30
N SER A 366 16.85 0.14 -16.13
CA SER A 366 16.05 0.91 -17.10
C SER A 366 15.98 0.28 -18.49
N THR A 367 16.48 -0.95 -18.67
CA THR A 367 16.42 -1.66 -19.96
C THR A 367 14.99 -2.16 -20.25
N PRO A 368 14.68 -2.60 -21.48
CA PRO A 368 13.40 -3.25 -21.79
C PRO A 368 13.10 -4.52 -20.99
N THR A 369 14.06 -5.02 -20.22
CA THR A 369 13.93 -6.19 -19.35
C THR A 369 13.72 -5.83 -17.87
N SER A 370 13.53 -4.53 -17.56
CA SER A 370 13.34 -3.98 -16.20
C SER A 370 12.32 -4.76 -15.37
N ASP A 371 11.24 -5.20 -16.01
CA ASP A 371 10.16 -5.91 -15.35
C ASP A 371 10.56 -7.35 -14.99
N GLN A 372 11.44 -7.97 -15.77
CA GLN A 372 11.90 -9.34 -15.56
C GLN A 372 13.12 -9.43 -14.64
N PHE A 373 14.04 -8.46 -14.75
CA PHE A 373 15.27 -8.39 -13.96
C PHE A 373 15.35 -7.09 -13.18
N PRO A 374 14.42 -6.85 -12.23
CA PRO A 374 14.45 -5.65 -11.43
C PRO A 374 15.67 -5.60 -10.51
N TYR A 375 16.16 -4.39 -10.27
CA TYR A 375 17.15 -4.12 -9.24
C TYR A 375 16.77 -2.82 -8.53
N PHE A 376 16.14 -2.93 -7.35
CA PHE A 376 15.68 -1.77 -6.60
C PHE A 376 16.72 -1.33 -5.59
N THR A 377 17.01 -0.04 -5.57
CA THR A 377 17.87 0.60 -4.56
C THR A 377 17.27 1.95 -4.16
N GLU A 378 17.69 2.45 -3.00
CA GLU A 378 17.42 3.81 -2.55
C GLU A 378 18.19 4.82 -3.43
N THR A 379 17.50 5.87 -3.86
CA THR A 379 18.04 6.99 -4.66
C THR A 379 17.61 8.33 -4.05
N GLU A 380 18.32 9.40 -4.35
CA GLU A 380 17.94 10.78 -3.97
C GLU A 380 17.85 11.04 -2.45
N ARG A 381 18.39 10.14 -1.62
CA ARG A 381 18.48 10.35 -0.18
C ARG A 381 19.43 11.53 0.12
N LEU A 382 19.01 12.44 0.99
CA LEU A 382 19.81 13.60 1.39
C LEU A 382 20.83 13.19 2.47
N HIS A 383 21.87 12.45 2.08
CA HIS A 383 22.89 11.94 3.01
C HIS A 383 23.61 13.05 3.79
N ASP A 384 23.71 14.25 3.23
CA ASP A 384 24.33 15.42 3.86
C ASP A 384 23.61 15.90 5.13
N LYS A 385 22.35 15.50 5.33
CA LYS A 385 21.58 15.76 6.57
C LYS A 385 22.02 14.90 7.75
N PHE A 386 22.64 13.77 7.48
CA PHE A 386 22.96 12.76 8.48
C PHE A 386 24.47 12.72 8.77
N GLU A 387 24.79 12.32 10.00
CA GLU A 387 26.11 11.85 10.39
C GLU A 387 26.08 10.33 10.55
N PHE A 388 27.25 9.73 10.33
CA PHE A 388 27.50 8.30 10.44
C PHE A 388 28.64 8.07 11.43
N TYR A 389 28.44 7.15 12.36
CA TYR A 389 29.43 6.74 13.34
C TYR A 389 29.43 5.22 13.49
N GLU A 390 30.61 4.60 13.36
CA GLU A 390 30.82 3.19 13.66
C GLU A 390 31.20 3.05 15.13
N MET A 391 30.25 2.60 15.96
CA MET A 391 30.49 2.40 17.39
C MET A 391 31.08 1.00 17.61
N PRO A 392 32.30 0.87 18.18
CA PRO A 392 32.83 -0.43 18.58
C PRO A 392 31.95 -1.08 19.66
N ILE A 393 31.72 -2.40 19.58
CA ILE A 393 30.91 -3.11 20.59
C ILE A 393 31.50 -2.98 21.99
N SER A 394 32.83 -2.86 22.10
CA SER A 394 33.54 -2.62 23.36
C SER A 394 33.04 -1.41 24.15
N CYS A 395 32.45 -0.40 23.50
CA CYS A 395 31.81 0.73 24.17
C CYS A 395 30.57 0.34 24.98
N ALA A 396 29.84 -0.69 24.55
CA ALA A 396 28.62 -1.18 25.20
C ALA A 396 28.89 -2.40 26.11
N SER A 397 29.77 -3.32 25.69
CA SER A 397 30.10 -4.51 26.48
C SER A 397 31.08 -4.24 27.62
N HIS A 398 31.79 -3.10 27.56
CA HIS A 398 32.91 -2.78 28.44
C HIS A 398 34.07 -3.79 28.37
N ASN A 399 34.14 -4.58 27.29
CA ASN A 399 35.24 -5.51 26.99
C ASN A 399 36.06 -4.99 25.80
N PRO A 400 37.34 -4.60 25.98
CA PRO A 400 38.18 -4.10 24.89
C PRO A 400 38.34 -5.06 23.71
N ASP A 401 38.26 -6.36 23.95
CA ASP A 401 38.42 -7.39 22.92
C ASP A 401 37.28 -7.36 21.89
N ASP A 402 36.13 -6.77 22.22
CA ASP A 402 34.98 -6.66 21.32
C ASP A 402 35.12 -5.46 20.34
N ALA A 403 36.26 -4.76 20.31
CA ALA A 403 36.46 -3.57 19.48
C ALA A 403 36.52 -3.86 17.97
N GLU A 404 36.79 -5.11 17.58
CA GLU A 404 36.87 -5.52 16.16
C GLU A 404 35.49 -5.53 15.47
N THR A 405 34.41 -5.63 16.24
CA THR A 405 33.05 -5.55 15.71
C THR A 405 32.47 -4.16 15.98
N THR A 406 31.90 -3.54 14.95
CA THR A 406 31.27 -2.23 15.04
C THR A 406 29.78 -2.31 14.73
N ILE A 407 29.02 -1.34 15.26
CA ILE A 407 27.62 -1.13 14.94
C ILE A 407 27.51 0.23 14.25
N PRO A 408 26.98 0.29 13.02
CA PRO A 408 26.79 1.55 12.34
C PRO A 408 25.60 2.32 12.94
N ILE A 409 25.82 3.59 13.25
CA ILE A 409 24.82 4.49 13.82
C ILE A 409 24.69 5.70 12.90
N TRP A 410 23.47 5.93 12.40
CA TRP A 410 23.09 7.15 11.71
C TRP A 410 22.28 8.04 12.64
N TYR A 411 22.54 9.35 12.60
CA TYR A 411 21.76 10.35 13.32
C TYR A 411 21.77 11.67 12.55
N LEU A 412 20.75 12.50 12.75
CA LEU A 412 20.73 13.85 12.16
C LEU A 412 21.86 14.70 12.72
N LYS A 413 22.52 15.47 11.84
CA LYS A 413 23.47 16.50 12.26
C LYS A 413 22.79 17.46 13.23
N PRO A 414 23.47 17.92 14.30
CA PRO A 414 22.97 19.01 15.13
C PRO A 414 22.58 20.18 14.23
N GLU A 415 21.43 20.83 14.47
CA GLU A 415 20.99 21.99 13.68
C GLU A 415 22.13 23.02 13.61
N GLN A 416 22.84 23.06 12.49
CA GLN A 416 23.62 24.24 12.15
C GLN A 416 22.59 25.35 11.95
N LYS A 417 22.77 26.51 12.59
CA LYS A 417 21.96 27.70 12.29
C LYS A 417 22.18 28.05 10.83
N VAL A 418 21.37 27.49 9.94
CA VAL A 418 21.42 27.78 8.51
C VAL A 418 20.97 29.22 8.36
N SER A 419 21.83 30.07 7.78
CA SER A 419 21.45 31.48 7.57
C SER A 419 20.23 31.52 6.65
N GLN A 420 19.25 32.37 6.97
CA GLN A 420 18.02 32.55 6.15
C GLN A 420 18.30 32.73 4.65
N LYS A 421 19.46 33.29 4.28
CA LYS A 421 19.89 33.45 2.89
C LYS A 421 20.09 32.14 2.15
N TYR A 422 20.61 31.11 2.81
CA TYR A 422 20.87 29.80 2.19
C TYR A 422 19.56 29.05 1.97
N THR A 423 18.66 29.09 2.93
CA THR A 423 17.31 28.50 2.84
C THR A 423 16.50 29.14 1.72
N GLU A 424 16.57 30.47 1.57
CA GLU A 424 15.89 31.18 0.47
C GLU A 424 16.49 30.80 -0.89
N SER A 425 17.81 30.63 -0.98
CA SER A 425 18.47 30.20 -2.23
C SER A 425 18.13 28.76 -2.62
N LEU A 426 17.97 27.86 -1.65
CA LEU A 426 17.51 26.48 -1.89
C LEU A 426 16.03 26.45 -2.30
N ARG A 427 15.18 27.26 -1.66
CA ARG A 427 13.76 27.38 -2.07
C ARG A 427 13.64 27.85 -3.51
N ILE A 428 14.37 28.92 -3.88
CA ILE A 428 14.37 29.45 -5.26
C ILE A 428 14.89 28.40 -6.24
N ARG A 429 15.96 27.68 -5.91
CA ARG A 429 16.52 26.64 -6.79
C ARG A 429 15.58 25.45 -6.97
N VAL A 430 14.90 25.02 -5.90
CA VAL A 430 13.89 23.96 -5.95
C VAL A 430 12.64 24.43 -6.72
N GLU A 431 12.20 25.67 -6.53
CA GLU A 431 11.13 26.27 -7.34
C GLU A 431 11.53 26.28 -8.83
N GLU A 432 12.73 26.76 -9.17
CA GLU A 432 13.25 26.76 -10.55
C GLU A 432 13.38 25.35 -11.16
N GLU A 433 13.70 24.32 -10.37
CA GLU A 433 13.79 22.93 -10.84
C GLU A 433 12.43 22.24 -10.90
N MET A 434 11.51 22.52 -9.98
CA MET A 434 10.13 21.99 -10.00
C MET A 434 9.31 22.51 -11.18
N PHE A 435 9.61 23.72 -11.68
CA PHE A 435 8.95 24.30 -12.86
C PHE A 435 9.68 24.00 -14.18
N LYS A 436 10.79 23.25 -14.16
CA LYS A 436 11.40 22.74 -15.41
C LYS A 436 10.55 21.59 -15.95
N GLU A 437 10.30 21.65 -17.26
CA GLU A 437 9.59 20.58 -17.98
C GLU A 437 10.36 19.26 -17.84
N ILE A 438 9.71 18.25 -17.26
CA ILE A 438 10.29 16.91 -17.12
C ILE A 438 10.54 16.36 -18.53
N THR A 439 11.80 16.05 -18.84
CA THR A 439 12.17 15.48 -20.13
C THR A 439 11.79 14.00 -20.15
N ILE A 440 10.57 13.71 -20.60
CA ILE A 440 10.07 12.34 -20.76
C ILE A 440 10.74 11.72 -21.99
N ALA A 441 11.35 10.54 -21.86
CA ALA A 441 11.83 9.78 -23.02
C ALA A 441 10.66 9.57 -24.00
N GLU A 442 10.86 9.85 -25.29
CA GLU A 442 9.78 9.82 -26.29
C GLU A 442 9.05 8.46 -26.37
N SER A 443 9.72 7.37 -25.96
CA SER A 443 9.17 6.02 -25.81
C SER A 443 8.22 5.83 -24.62
N GLN A 444 8.22 6.74 -23.65
CA GLN A 444 7.41 6.69 -22.42
C GLN A 444 6.30 7.75 -22.38
N ARG A 445 6.21 8.64 -23.39
CA ARG A 445 5.07 9.55 -23.52
C ARG A 445 3.81 8.75 -23.86
N GLN A 446 2.86 8.70 -22.94
CA GLN A 446 1.48 8.33 -23.29
C GLN A 446 1.00 9.29 -24.39
N GLY A 447 0.55 8.72 -25.51
CA GLY A 447 0.12 9.50 -26.67
C GLY A 447 -0.95 10.51 -26.27
N THR A 448 -0.81 11.75 -26.75
CA THR A 448 -1.85 12.77 -26.61
C THR A 448 -3.19 12.23 -27.13
N PRO A 449 -4.31 12.45 -26.43
CA PRO A 449 -5.63 12.12 -26.95
C PRO A 449 -5.79 12.86 -28.28
N ARG A 450 -5.89 12.11 -29.39
CA ARG A 450 -6.21 12.71 -30.69
C ARG A 450 -7.56 13.40 -30.56
N SER A 451 -7.61 14.70 -30.83
CA SER A 451 -8.86 15.41 -30.96
C SER A 451 -9.74 14.65 -31.96
N GLY A 452 -10.97 14.35 -31.55
CA GLY A 452 -11.90 13.54 -32.33
C GLY A 452 -12.12 14.14 -33.71
N ARG A 453 -11.53 13.54 -34.74
CA ARG A 453 -12.07 13.67 -36.10
C ARG A 453 -13.31 12.79 -36.17
N LYS A 454 -14.44 13.44 -36.48
CA LYS A 454 -15.69 12.80 -36.89
C LYS A 454 -15.41 11.67 -37.87
N ALA A 455 -15.63 10.43 -37.45
CA ALA A 455 -15.79 9.31 -38.36
C ALA A 455 -17.29 9.02 -38.43
N ARG A 456 -17.91 9.39 -39.54
CA ARG A 456 -19.12 8.74 -40.04
C ARG A 456 -18.70 7.34 -40.46
N PHE A 457 -19.27 6.32 -39.83
CA PHE A 457 -20.03 5.20 -40.43
C PHE A 457 -20.55 4.31 -39.31
#